data_AF-A0A3A9UGQ8-F1
#
_entry.id   AF-A0A3A9UGQ8-F1
#
_cell.length_a   1.000
_cell.length_b   1.000
_cell.length_c   1.000
_cell.angle_alpha   90.00
_cell.angle_beta   90.00
_cell.angle_gamma   90.00
#
_symmetry.space_group_name_H-M   'P 1'
#
loop_
_entity.id
_entity.type
_entity.pdbx_description
1 polymer ?
#
loop_
_entity_poly.entity_id
_entity_poly.type
_entity_poly.pdbx_seq_one_letter_code
_entity_poly.pdbx_strand_id
1 'polypeptide(L)' 'METVIQIVVTLLGLYFGIGVLFGIYFFVKGSFLLDELIAESKWTVRLLLTPGAIGLWPVLLIKIIRIRKLKT' A
#
# COMPACT_ATOMS: atom_id res chain seq x y z
N MET A 1 30.95 9.91 4.35
CA MET A 1 30.41 8.80 3.50
C MET A 1 29.41 7.96 4.31
N GLU A 2 29.73 7.54 5.54
CA GLU A 2 28.82 6.74 6.39
C GLU A 2 27.46 7.38 6.68
N THR A 3 27.41 8.70 6.95
CA THR A 3 26.16 9.39 7.30
C THR A 3 25.13 9.33 6.18
N VAL A 4 25.57 9.43 4.92
CA VAL A 4 24.69 9.36 3.75
C VAL A 4 24.09 7.96 3.60
N ILE A 5 24.91 6.92 3.81
CA ILE A 5 24.47 5.52 3.76
C ILE A 5 23.41 5.26 4.84
N GLN A 6 23.64 5.73 6.07
CA GLN A 6 22.69 5.58 7.17
C GLN A 6 21.35 6.26 6.89
N ILE A 7 21.37 7.46 6.31
CA ILE A 7 20.14 8.18 5.93
C ILE A 7 19.36 7.40 4.88
N VAL A 8 20.03 6.92 3.82
CA VAL A 8 19.38 6.17 2.75
C VAL A 8 18.79 4.86 3.27
N VAL A 9 19.52 4.12 4.10
CA VAL A 9 19.03 2.86 4.70
C VAL A 9 17.86 3.12 5.64
N THR A 10 17.91 4.19 6.44
CA THR A 10 16.81 4.57 7.34
C THR A 10 15.56 4.94 6.57
N LEU A 11 15.68 5.72 5.50
CA LEU A 11 14.55 6.10 4.63
C LEU A 11 13.96 4.88 3.92
N LEU A 12 14.79 3.99 3.40
CA LEU A 12 14.35 2.73 2.80
C LEU A 12 13.64 1.84 3.81
N GLY A 13 14.18 1.73 5.03
CA GLY A 13 13.57 0.97 6.12
C GLY A 13 12.20 1.52 6.53
N LEU A 14 12.08 2.85 6.64
CA LEU A 14 10.80 3.53 6.86
C LEU A 14 9.81 3.28 5.72
N TYR A 15 10.27 3.42 4.47
CA TYR A 15 9.44 3.20 3.30
C TYR A 15 8.89 1.77 3.26
N PHE A 16 9.75 0.77 3.51
CA PHE A 16 9.34 -0.63 3.59
C PHE A 16 8.42 -0.89 4.78
N GLY A 17 8.74 -0.34 5.96
CA GLY A 17 7.93 -0.51 7.17
C GLY A 17 6.50 0.02 6.98
N ILE A 18 6.37 1.21 6.40
CA ILE A 18 5.05 1.80 6.07
C ILE A 18 4.36 0.98 4.97
N GLY A 19 5.11 0.55 3.95
CA GLY A 19 4.58 -0.31 2.89
C GLY A 19 4.01 -1.62 3.44
N VAL A 20 4.69 -2.28 4.37
CA VAL A 20 4.23 -3.52 5.01
C VAL A 20 2.98 -3.27 5.86
N LEU A 21 2.96 -2.22 6.68
CA LEU A 21 1.76 -1.83 7.43
C LEU A 21 0.58 -1.54 6.50
N PHE A 22 0.84 -0.85 5.38
CA PHE A 22 -0.16 -0.57 4.36
C PHE A 22 -0.63 -1.85 3.66
N GLY A 23 0.26 -2.79 3.38
CA GLY A 23 -0.07 -4.09 2.80
C GLY A 23 -0.94 -4.95 3.71
N ILE A 24 -0.65 -4.99 5.01
CA ILE A 24 -1.47 -5.67 6.02
C ILE A 24 -2.85 -4.99 6.09
N TYR A 25 -2.88 -3.66 6.15
CA TYR A 25 -4.14 -2.90 6.11
C TYR A 25 -4.91 -3.15 4.80
N PHE A 26 -4.21 -3.27 3.67
CA PHE A 26 -4.77 -3.53 2.37
C PHE A 26 -5.43 -4.90 2.30
N PHE A 27 -4.75 -5.91 2.86
CA PHE A 27 -5.23 -7.27 2.95
C PHE A 27 -6.48 -7.39 3.84
N VAL A 28 -6.47 -6.76 5.01
CA VAL A 28 -7.55 -6.85 6.01
C VAL A 28 -8.73 -5.94 5.69
N LYS A 29 -8.47 -4.69 5.28
CA LYS A 29 -9.47 -3.61 5.15
C LYS A 29 -9.53 -3.00 3.75
N GLY A 30 -8.44 -3.01 3.00
CA GLY A 30 -8.30 -2.26 1.74
C GLY A 30 -8.86 -2.92 0.48
N SER A 31 -9.17 -4.23 0.51
CA SER A 31 -9.94 -4.89 -0.55
C SER A 31 -11.33 -4.27 -0.79
N PHE A 32 -11.86 -3.56 0.22
CA PHE A 32 -13.13 -2.84 0.14
C PHE A 32 -12.98 -1.38 -0.33
N LEU A 33 -11.76 -0.82 -0.32
CA LEU A 33 -11.52 0.62 -0.51
C LEU A 33 -11.01 1.00 -1.91
N LEU A 34 -10.39 0.08 -2.65
CA LEU A 34 -9.91 0.36 -4.02
C LEU A 34 -10.96 0.07 -5.09
N ASP A 35 -11.78 -0.96 -4.92
CA ASP A 35 -12.86 -1.31 -5.84
C ASP A 35 -13.75 -2.38 -5.19
N GLU A 36 -15.07 -2.18 -5.20
CA GLU A 36 -16.05 -3.24 -4.88
C GLU A 36 -15.81 -4.50 -5.75
N LEU A 37 -15.26 -4.31 -6.96
CA LEU A 37 -14.81 -5.39 -7.85
C LEU A 37 -13.73 -6.30 -7.24
N ILE A 38 -12.85 -5.75 -6.38
CA ILE A 38 -11.80 -6.52 -5.67
C ILE A 38 -12.35 -7.09 -4.36
N ALA A 39 -13.36 -6.46 -3.78
CA ALA A 39 -14.04 -6.99 -2.59
C ALA A 39 -14.64 -8.38 -2.86
N GLU A 40 -15.18 -8.61 -4.05
CA GLU A 40 -15.67 -9.93 -4.51
C GLU A 40 -14.59 -10.89 -5.01
N SER A 41 -13.33 -10.45 -5.12
CA SER A 41 -12.24 -11.28 -5.62
C SER A 41 -11.77 -12.32 -4.59
N LYS A 42 -11.42 -13.52 -5.08
CA LYS A 42 -10.93 -14.65 -4.27
C LYS A 42 -9.69 -14.25 -3.46
N TRP A 43 -9.55 -14.83 -2.26
CA TRP A 43 -8.43 -14.60 -1.34
C TRP A 43 -7.03 -14.71 -1.99
N THR A 44 -6.89 -15.59 -2.99
CA THR A 44 -5.67 -15.74 -3.81
C THR A 44 -5.29 -14.46 -4.56
N VAL A 45 -6.26 -13.72 -5.09
CA VAL A 45 -6.03 -12.46 -5.81
C VAL A 45 -5.56 -11.38 -4.84
N ARG A 46 -6.16 -11.32 -3.65
CA ARG A 46 -5.72 -10.40 -2.58
C ARG A 46 -4.28 -10.68 -2.16
N LEU A 47 -3.89 -11.95 -2.04
CA LEU A 47 -2.52 -12.36 -1.71
C LEU A 47 -1.52 -12.03 -2.84
N LEU A 48 -1.94 -12.14 -4.10
CA LEU A 48 -1.11 -11.76 -5.24
C LEU A 48 -0.89 -10.24 -5.33
N LEU A 49 -1.90 -9.47 -4.94
CA LEU A 49 -1.88 -8.00 -4.97
C LEU A 49 -1.20 -7.39 -3.75
N THR A 50 -1.13 -8.09 -2.61
CA THR A 50 -0.43 -7.60 -1.41
C THR A 50 1.01 -7.16 -1.63
N PRO A 51 1.92 -7.93 -2.28
CA PRO A 51 3.29 -7.48 -2.51
C PRO A 51 3.34 -6.22 -3.40
N GLY A 52 2.46 -6.14 -4.42
CA GLY A 52 2.32 -4.93 -5.24
C GLY A 52 1.80 -3.74 -4.43
N ALA A 53 0.88 -3.98 -3.49
CA ALA A 53 0.34 -2.95 -2.61
C ALA A 53 1.36 -2.44 -1.58
N ILE A 54 2.24 -3.32 -1.10
CA ILE A 54 3.37 -2.96 -0.23
C ILE A 54 4.36 -2.08 -0.99
N GLY A 55 4.69 -2.43 -2.24
CA GLY A 55 5.65 -1.67 -3.06
C GLY A 55 5.08 -0.35 -3.61
N LEU A 56 3.78 -0.29 -3.90
CA LEU A 56 3.12 0.87 -4.50
C LEU A 56 2.20 1.60 -3.52
N TRP A 57 2.41 1.42 -2.21
CA TRP A 57 1.59 2.02 -1.16
C TRP A 57 1.40 3.54 -1.30
N PRO A 58 2.39 4.38 -1.71
CA PRO A 58 2.18 5.82 -1.81
C PRO A 58 1.21 6.16 -2.94
N VAL A 59 1.34 5.46 -4.07
CA VAL A 59 0.49 5.64 -5.25
C VAL A 59 -0.94 5.19 -4.92
N LEU A 60 -1.09 4.06 -4.23
CA LEU A 60 -2.39 3.55 -3.81
C LEU A 60 -3.07 4.47 -2.80
N LEU A 61 -2.32 5.01 -1.84
CA LEU A 61 -2.82 5.98 -0.87
C LEU A 61 -3.31 7.26 -1.57
N ILE A 62 -2.54 7.81 -2.52
CA ILE A 62 -2.95 8.95 -3.34
C ILE A 62 -4.21 8.62 -4.13
N LYS A 63 -4.29 7.42 -4.72
CA LYS A 63 -5.47 6.96 -5.49
C LYS A 63 -6.71 6.90 -4.60
N ILE A 64 -6.61 6.34 -3.39
CA ILE A 64 -7.72 6.26 -2.43
C ILE A 64 -8.20 7.65 -2.03
N ILE A 65 -7.28 8.58 -1.72
CA ILE A 65 -7.62 9.97 -1.38
C ILE A 65 -8.33 10.66 -2.55
N ARG A 66 -7.86 10.44 -3.78
CA ARG A 66 -8.44 11.03 -5.00
C ARG A 66 -9.84 10.49 -5.30
N ILE A 67 -10.05 9.18 -5.17
CA ILE A 67 -11.36 8.53 -5.37
C ILE A 67 -12.38 9.09 -4.37
N ARG A 68 -11.99 9.25 -3.09
CA ARG A 68 -12.88 9.84 -2.08
C ARG A 68 -13.27 11.28 -2.41
N LYS A 69 -12.37 12.09 -2.96
CA LYS A 69 -12.63 13.49 -3.29
C LYS A 69 -13.61 13.67 -4.46
N LEU A 70 -13.71 12.71 -5.37
CA LEU A 70 -14.63 12.74 -6.52
C LEU A 70 -16.05 12.28 -6.17
N LYS A 71 -16.24 11.65 -5.00
CA LYS A 71 -17.53 11.10 -4.54
C LYS A 71 -18.27 12.05 -3.57
N THR A 72 -17.72 13.23 -3.30
CA THR A 72 -18.29 14.29 -2.45
C THR A 72 -18.66 15.48 -3.32
#